data_AF-A0A6L9MYG2-F1
#
_entry.id   AF-A0A6L9MYG2-F1
#
_cell.length_a   1.000
_cell.length_b   1.000
_cell.length_c   1.000
_cell.angle_alpha   90.00
_cell.angle_beta   90.00
_cell.angle_gamma   90.00
#
_symmetry.space_group_name_H-M   'P 1'
#
loop_
_entity.id
_entity.type
_entity.pdbx_description
1 polymer ?
#
loop_
_entity_poly.entity_id
_entity_poly.type
_entity_poly.pdbx_seq_one_letter_code
_entity_poly.pdbx_strand_id
1 'polypeptide(L)'
;MRLTTSRTLLIATFLFIVVTIIISAAYSYQTVWRAHSKKEELTYMGSQGWEWYNEALRLQIKYVEGELPAIRKVYSNDKYAALVTISDAGRFRGFIFFDSPCQEGSVISETRYHSSSGEESVDVLHCLRGKFVFMKTWPAEPDQNWRGDVGDFSFEVELKDWDLTPLKRAYYKSQATLI
;
A
#
# COMPACT_ATOMS: atom_id res chain seq x y z
N MET A 1 -31.72 18.57 54.32
CA MET A 1 -30.86 18.98 53.18
C MET A 1 -29.57 18.16 53.02
N ARG A 2 -28.95 17.56 54.05
CA ARG A 2 -27.68 16.79 53.90
C ARG A 2 -27.80 15.42 53.17
N LEU A 3 -28.97 14.76 53.21
CA LEU A 3 -29.17 13.45 52.56
C LEU A 3 -29.27 13.51 51.03
N THR A 4 -29.83 14.59 50.48
CA THR A 4 -29.95 14.77 49.02
C THR A 4 -28.61 15.03 48.37
N THR A 5 -27.73 15.79 49.03
CA THR A 5 -26.37 16.09 48.56
C THR A 5 -25.49 14.83 48.47
N SER A 6 -25.67 13.86 49.37
CA SER A 6 -24.95 12.58 49.36
C SER A 6 -25.35 11.68 48.18
N ARG A 7 -26.66 11.57 47.88
CA ARG A 7 -27.16 10.77 46.74
C ARG A 7 -26.75 11.37 45.40
N THR A 8 -26.80 12.69 45.26
CA THR A 8 -26.33 13.37 44.03
C THR A 8 -24.83 13.18 43.81
N LEU A 9 -24.04 13.18 44.89
CA LEU A 9 -22.58 13.00 44.80
C LEU A 9 -22.22 11.56 44.43
N LEU A 10 -22.93 10.57 44.96
CA LEU A 10 -22.80 9.15 44.56
C LEU A 10 -23.18 8.90 43.10
N ILE A 11 -24.25 9.54 42.61
CA ILE A 11 -24.66 9.42 41.20
C ILE A 11 -23.61 10.09 40.30
N ALA A 12 -23.11 11.27 40.68
CA ALA A 12 -22.08 11.98 39.93
C ALA A 12 -20.76 11.21 39.87
N THR A 13 -20.31 10.59 40.98
CA THR A 13 -19.11 9.75 40.97
C THR A 13 -19.30 8.49 40.16
N PHE A 14 -20.47 7.84 40.24
CA PHE A 14 -20.78 6.69 39.39
C PHE A 14 -20.77 7.05 37.90
N LEU A 15 -21.42 8.14 37.50
CA LEU A 15 -21.40 8.62 36.12
C LEU A 15 -19.99 8.97 35.64
N PHE A 16 -19.18 9.62 36.49
CA PHE A 16 -17.79 9.91 36.17
C PHE A 16 -16.96 8.64 35.93
N ILE A 17 -17.13 7.61 36.77
CA ILE A 17 -16.47 6.31 36.60
C ILE A 17 -16.93 5.65 35.29
N VAL A 18 -18.23 5.64 35.00
CA VAL A 18 -18.76 5.06 33.75
C VAL A 18 -18.21 5.78 32.52
N VAL A 19 -18.18 7.12 32.54
CA VAL A 19 -17.65 7.92 31.43
C VAL A 19 -16.15 7.65 31.21
N THR A 20 -15.35 7.57 32.27
CA THR A 20 -13.91 7.27 32.15
C THR A 20 -13.66 5.85 31.61
N ILE A 21 -14.47 4.86 31.99
CA ILE A 21 -14.43 3.51 31.42
C ILE A 21 -14.77 3.52 29.93
N ILE A 22 -15.82 4.23 29.52
CA ILE A 22 -16.23 4.30 28.10
C ILE A 22 -15.13 4.97 27.25
N ILE A 23 -14.58 6.10 27.71
CA ILE A 23 -13.52 6.82 26.99
C ILE A 23 -12.27 5.96 26.86
N SER A 24 -11.83 5.32 27.95
CA SER A 24 -10.64 4.46 27.94
C SER A 24 -10.84 3.23 27.05
N ALA A 25 -12.02 2.60 27.07
CA ALA A 25 -12.36 1.49 26.19
C ALA A 25 -12.34 1.91 24.71
N ALA A 26 -12.90 3.07 24.36
CA ALA A 26 -12.89 3.58 22.99
C ALA A 26 -11.46 3.85 22.47
N TYR A 27 -10.61 4.47 23.30
CA TYR A 27 -9.21 4.73 22.96
C TYR A 27 -8.41 3.44 22.78
N SER A 28 -8.64 2.47 23.66
CA SER A 28 -7.99 1.16 23.61
C SER A 28 -8.42 0.39 22.36
N TYR A 29 -9.71 0.36 22.06
CA TYR A 29 -10.26 -0.25 20.86
C TYR A 29 -9.66 0.37 19.59
N GLN A 30 -9.61 1.70 19.50
CA GLN A 30 -9.05 2.39 18.35
C GLN A 30 -7.56 2.09 18.16
N THR A 31 -6.81 1.96 19.26
CA THR A 31 -5.38 1.64 19.23
C THR A 31 -5.15 0.20 18.73
N VAL A 32 -5.90 -0.76 19.27
CA VAL A 32 -5.84 -2.18 18.85
C VAL A 32 -6.26 -2.33 17.39
N TRP A 33 -7.34 -1.68 16.98
CA TRP A 33 -7.84 -1.70 15.61
C TRP A 33 -6.80 -1.18 14.61
N ARG A 34 -6.17 -0.03 14.91
CA ARG A 34 -5.10 0.52 14.07
C ARG A 34 -3.90 -0.43 13.97
N ALA A 35 -3.51 -1.05 15.09
CA ALA A 35 -2.42 -2.02 15.09
C ALA A 35 -2.76 -3.27 14.25
N HIS A 36 -4.01 -3.74 14.34
CA HIS A 36 -4.50 -4.86 13.54
C HIS A 36 -4.46 -4.55 12.04
N SER A 37 -5.05 -3.44 11.61
CA SER A 37 -5.04 -2.99 10.20
C SER A 37 -3.61 -2.90 9.66
N LYS A 38 -2.69 -2.30 10.43
CA LYS A 38 -1.28 -2.19 10.02
C LYS A 38 -0.64 -3.57 9.81
N LYS A 39 -0.94 -4.53 10.69
CA LYS A 39 -0.41 -5.90 10.56
C LYS A 39 -0.99 -6.61 9.33
N GLU A 40 -2.29 -6.48 9.10
CA GLU A 40 -2.97 -7.04 7.94
C GLU A 40 -2.38 -6.51 6.63
N GLU A 41 -2.04 -5.22 6.59
CA GLU A 41 -1.41 -4.58 5.43
C GLU A 41 -0.01 -5.11 5.12
N LEU A 42 0.79 -5.50 6.13
CA LEU A 42 2.09 -6.12 5.89
C LEU A 42 1.92 -7.52 5.27
N THR A 43 0.86 -8.23 5.68
CA THR A 43 0.53 -9.57 5.17
C THR A 43 -0.46 -9.56 4.01
N TYR A 44 -0.73 -8.41 3.39
CA TYR A 44 -1.76 -8.25 2.37
C TYR A 44 -1.57 -9.27 1.23
N MET A 45 -2.67 -9.92 0.81
CA MET A 45 -2.68 -10.99 -0.19
C MET A 45 -1.73 -12.17 0.13
N GLY A 46 -1.51 -12.46 1.42
CA GLY A 46 -0.63 -13.55 1.87
C GLY A 46 0.86 -13.27 1.72
N SER A 47 1.24 -12.06 1.31
CA SER A 47 2.64 -11.67 1.15
C SER A 47 3.38 -11.62 2.50
N GLN A 48 4.70 -11.84 2.47
CA GLN A 48 5.55 -11.91 3.66
C GLN A 48 6.84 -11.12 3.46
N GLY A 49 7.48 -10.72 4.57
CA GLY A 49 8.76 -10.01 4.59
C GLY A 49 8.66 -8.51 4.30
N TRP A 50 7.45 -7.93 4.42
CA TRP A 50 7.25 -6.49 4.34
C TRP A 50 7.46 -5.86 5.71
N GLU A 51 8.15 -4.73 5.72
CA GLU A 51 8.39 -3.92 6.90
C GLU A 51 7.95 -2.48 6.64
N TRP A 52 7.57 -1.76 7.69
CA TRP A 52 7.23 -0.35 7.57
C TRP A 52 8.48 0.48 7.26
N TYR A 53 8.44 1.22 6.15
CA TYR A 53 9.50 2.16 5.78
C TYR A 53 9.10 3.60 6.14
N ASN A 54 7.87 3.98 5.78
CA ASN A 54 7.28 5.25 6.18
C ASN A 54 5.81 5.02 6.56
N GLU A 55 5.55 4.90 7.86
CA GLU A 55 4.18 4.64 8.36
C GLU A 55 3.21 5.78 8.07
N ALA A 56 3.68 7.03 8.05
CA ALA A 56 2.81 8.19 7.80
C ALA A 56 2.24 8.16 6.38
N LEU A 57 3.05 7.73 5.41
CA LEU A 57 2.63 7.54 4.01
C LEU A 57 2.12 6.12 3.71
N ARG A 58 2.12 5.24 4.73
CA ARG A 58 1.82 3.80 4.63
C ARG A 58 2.69 3.08 3.59
N LEU A 59 3.95 3.48 3.47
CA LEU A 59 4.94 2.84 2.61
C LEU A 59 5.64 1.72 3.35
N GLN A 60 5.77 0.60 2.68
CA GLN A 60 6.39 -0.62 3.15
C GLN A 60 7.58 -0.94 2.26
N ILE A 61 8.62 -1.56 2.79
CA ILE A 61 9.78 -2.02 2.05
C ILE A 61 10.02 -3.49 2.32
N LYS A 62 10.54 -4.18 1.31
CA LYS A 62 10.96 -5.56 1.43
C LYS A 62 12.38 -5.70 0.87
N TYR A 63 13.22 -6.37 1.65
CA TYR A 63 14.56 -6.80 1.26
C TYR A 63 14.56 -8.31 1.09
N VAL A 64 15.12 -8.78 -0.02
CA VAL A 64 15.32 -10.22 -0.30
C VAL A 64 16.78 -10.40 -0.65
N GLU A 65 17.41 -11.40 -0.05
CA GLU A 65 18.81 -11.70 -0.34
C GLU A 65 18.99 -12.06 -1.82
N GLY A 66 19.95 -11.42 -2.48
CA GLY A 66 20.20 -11.63 -3.91
C GLY A 66 19.26 -10.88 -4.86
N GLU A 67 18.25 -10.15 -4.36
CA GLU A 67 17.34 -9.35 -5.18
C GLU A 67 17.40 -7.86 -4.80
N LEU A 68 17.05 -6.99 -5.74
CA LEU A 68 16.87 -5.56 -5.44
C LEU A 68 15.60 -5.36 -4.60
N PRO A 69 15.63 -4.44 -3.61
CA PRO A 69 14.49 -4.22 -2.75
C PRO A 69 13.28 -3.70 -3.53
N ALA A 70 12.11 -3.79 -2.90
CA ALA A 70 10.88 -3.25 -3.42
C ALA A 70 10.18 -2.41 -2.36
N ILE A 71 9.60 -1.28 -2.77
CA ILE A 71 8.72 -0.44 -1.93
C ILE A 71 7.30 -0.67 -2.40
N ARG A 72 6.34 -0.78 -1.47
CA ARG A 72 4.92 -0.87 -1.81
C ARG A 72 4.04 0.01 -0.92
N LYS A 73 2.82 0.21 -1.39
CA LYS A 73 1.69 0.75 -0.63
C LYS A 73 0.45 -0.10 -0.88
N VAL A 74 -0.30 -0.39 0.18
CA VAL A 74 -1.54 -1.17 0.11
C VAL A 74 -2.74 -0.25 0.17
N TYR A 75 -3.63 -0.39 -0.80
CA TYR A 75 -4.89 0.33 -0.91
C TYR A 75 -6.01 -0.64 -0.56
N SER A 76 -6.12 -1.00 0.72
CA SER A 76 -7.01 -2.07 1.20
C SER A 76 -8.48 -1.84 0.83
N ASN A 77 -8.94 -0.58 0.84
CA ASN A 77 -10.32 -0.22 0.48
C ASN A 77 -10.59 -0.42 -1.02
N ASP A 78 -9.59 -0.14 -1.84
CA ASP A 78 -9.68 -0.21 -3.31
C ASP A 78 -9.22 -1.58 -3.84
N LYS A 79 -8.84 -2.50 -2.94
CA LYS A 79 -8.46 -3.88 -3.23
C LYS A 79 -7.28 -4.03 -4.20
N TYR A 80 -6.26 -3.19 -4.06
CA TYR A 80 -5.00 -3.37 -4.77
C TYR A 80 -3.78 -2.97 -3.95
N ALA A 81 -2.60 -3.39 -4.39
CA ALA A 81 -1.33 -2.94 -3.87
C ALA A 81 -0.43 -2.44 -4.99
N ALA A 82 0.17 -1.27 -4.80
CA ALA A 82 1.12 -0.68 -5.73
C ALA A 82 2.55 -0.97 -5.23
N LEU A 83 3.44 -1.39 -6.12
CA LEU A 83 4.82 -1.75 -5.81
C LEU A 83 5.75 -1.09 -6.82
N VAL A 84 6.89 -0.56 -6.35
CA VAL A 84 7.96 0.00 -7.17
C VAL A 84 9.29 -0.68 -6.79
N THR A 85 10.07 -1.05 -7.79
CA THR A 85 11.44 -1.58 -7.66
C THR A 85 12.32 -1.02 -8.79
N ILE A 86 13.61 -1.34 -8.76
CA ILE A 86 14.56 -1.02 -9.82
C ILE A 86 15.03 -2.33 -10.45
N SER A 87 15.14 -2.35 -11.77
CA SER A 87 15.71 -3.45 -12.54
C SER A 87 17.23 -3.42 -12.56
N ASP A 88 17.86 -4.54 -12.90
CA ASP A 88 19.33 -4.62 -13.05
C ASP A 88 19.88 -3.66 -14.12
N ALA A 89 19.03 -3.24 -15.07
CA ALA A 89 19.35 -2.22 -16.07
C ALA A 89 19.17 -0.77 -15.57
N GLY A 90 18.92 -0.57 -14.27
CA GLY A 90 18.74 0.76 -13.66
C GLY A 90 17.39 1.42 -13.94
N ARG A 91 16.45 0.73 -14.61
CA ARG A 91 15.10 1.26 -14.89
C ARG A 91 14.16 0.99 -13.72
N PHE A 92 13.30 1.96 -13.40
CA PHE A 92 12.23 1.79 -12.41
C PHE A 92 11.11 0.92 -12.99
N ARG A 93 10.60 -0.01 -12.19
CA ARG A 93 9.48 -0.90 -12.54
C ARG A 93 8.38 -0.77 -11.51
N GLY A 94 7.18 -0.52 -11.97
CA GLY A 94 5.96 -0.43 -11.18
C GLY A 94 5.06 -1.62 -11.45
N PHE A 95 4.42 -2.09 -10.39
CA PHE A 95 3.43 -3.17 -10.42
C PHE A 95 2.19 -2.78 -9.63
N ILE A 96 1.00 -2.98 -10.19
CA ILE A 96 -0.27 -2.93 -9.46
C ILE A 96 -0.79 -4.35 -9.35
N PHE A 97 -0.90 -4.87 -8.13
CA PHE A 97 -1.48 -6.18 -7.85
C PHE A 97 -2.93 -5.99 -7.40
N PHE A 98 -3.88 -6.46 -8.19
CA PHE A 98 -5.29 -6.45 -7.81
C PHE A 98 -5.62 -7.67 -6.96
N ASP A 99 -6.40 -7.47 -5.90
CA ASP A 99 -6.94 -8.56 -5.08
C ASP A 99 -8.18 -9.18 -5.73
N SER A 100 -7.98 -9.69 -6.94
CA SER A 100 -8.94 -10.50 -7.67
C SER A 100 -8.26 -11.79 -8.10
N PRO A 101 -8.89 -12.96 -7.89
CA PRO A 101 -8.36 -14.20 -8.42
C PRO A 101 -8.37 -14.17 -9.95
N CYS A 102 -7.39 -14.81 -10.56
CA CYS A 102 -7.32 -15.04 -12.00
C CYS A 102 -6.71 -16.40 -12.31
N GLN A 103 -6.96 -16.88 -13.53
CA GLN A 103 -6.35 -18.10 -14.03
C GLN A 103 -4.95 -17.80 -14.58
N GLU A 104 -3.94 -18.56 -14.18
CA GLU A 104 -2.57 -18.35 -14.64
C GLU A 104 -2.47 -18.31 -16.16
N GLY A 105 -1.73 -17.33 -16.67
CA GLY A 105 -1.59 -17.08 -18.11
C GLY A 105 -2.76 -16.33 -18.76
N SER A 106 -3.84 -16.03 -18.02
CA SER A 106 -4.89 -15.14 -18.52
C SER A 106 -4.38 -13.69 -18.63
N VAL A 107 -4.93 -12.99 -19.62
CA VAL A 107 -4.58 -11.61 -19.95
C VAL A 107 -5.87 -10.82 -20.17
N ILE A 108 -5.94 -9.62 -19.59
CA ILE A 108 -6.95 -8.62 -19.93
C ILE A 108 -6.20 -7.48 -20.59
N SER A 109 -6.56 -7.13 -21.82
CA SER A 109 -5.93 -6.04 -22.56
C SER A 109 -6.97 -5.06 -23.04
N GLU A 110 -6.67 -3.77 -22.94
CA GLU A 110 -7.50 -2.71 -23.47
C GLU A 110 -6.63 -1.75 -24.29
N THR A 111 -7.05 -1.51 -25.52
CA THR A 111 -6.37 -0.54 -26.39
C THR A 111 -6.85 0.86 -26.05
N ARG A 112 -5.95 1.72 -25.59
CA ARG A 112 -6.23 3.14 -25.36
C ARG A 112 -5.57 4.00 -26.43
N TYR A 113 -6.32 5.00 -26.91
CA TYR A 113 -5.81 6.06 -27.76
C TYR A 113 -5.32 7.19 -26.87
N HIS A 114 -4.01 7.36 -26.72
CA HIS A 114 -3.46 8.24 -25.68
C HIS A 114 -3.32 9.72 -26.11
N SER A 115 -3.73 10.10 -27.33
CA SER A 115 -3.62 11.48 -27.81
C SER A 115 -4.44 11.78 -29.09
N SER A 116 -4.59 13.07 -29.41
CA SER A 116 -5.06 13.57 -30.70
C SER A 116 -4.15 13.23 -31.90
N SER A 117 -3.01 12.58 -31.66
CA SER A 117 -2.09 12.07 -32.68
C SER A 117 -2.28 10.57 -32.98
N GLY A 118 -3.21 9.89 -32.31
CA GLY A 118 -3.58 8.49 -32.62
C GLY A 118 -2.56 7.44 -32.17
N GLU A 119 -1.69 7.75 -31.21
CA GLU A 119 -0.75 6.76 -30.69
C GLU A 119 -1.50 5.77 -29.79
N GLU A 120 -1.61 4.52 -30.28
CA GLU A 120 -2.24 3.41 -29.58
C GLU A 120 -1.28 2.87 -28.51
N SER A 121 -1.70 2.92 -27.25
CA SER A 121 -1.05 2.20 -26.17
C SER A 121 -1.98 1.10 -25.68
N VAL A 122 -1.51 -0.15 -25.74
CA VAL A 122 -2.27 -1.28 -25.18
C VAL A 122 -1.87 -1.43 -23.72
N ASP A 123 -2.83 -1.18 -22.84
CA ASP A 123 -2.68 -1.43 -21.40
C ASP A 123 -3.07 -2.89 -21.12
N VAL A 124 -2.22 -3.60 -20.37
CA VAL A 124 -2.35 -5.05 -20.20
C VAL A 124 -2.24 -5.44 -18.73
N LEU A 125 -3.19 -6.25 -18.27
CA LEU A 125 -3.13 -6.98 -17.02
C LEU A 125 -2.72 -8.42 -17.28
N HIS A 126 -1.67 -8.86 -16.62
CA HIS A 126 -1.21 -10.23 -16.63
C HIS A 126 -1.64 -10.95 -15.36
N CYS A 127 -2.16 -12.17 -15.47
CA CYS A 127 -2.30 -13.01 -14.30
C CYS A 127 -0.93 -13.57 -13.89
N LEU A 128 -0.48 -13.22 -12.68
CA LEU A 128 0.76 -13.72 -12.09
C LEU A 128 0.47 -14.20 -10.66
N ARG A 129 0.79 -15.47 -10.37
CA ARG A 129 0.55 -16.08 -9.03
C ARG A 129 -0.92 -15.99 -8.62
N GLY A 130 -1.82 -16.17 -9.59
CA GLY A 130 -3.26 -16.13 -9.42
C GLY A 130 -3.84 -14.74 -9.13
N LYS A 131 -3.09 -13.66 -9.39
CA LYS A 131 -3.54 -12.26 -9.22
C LYS A 131 -3.27 -11.44 -10.48
N PHE A 132 -4.19 -10.52 -10.82
CA PHE A 132 -3.98 -9.63 -11.95
C PHE A 132 -2.95 -8.55 -11.62
N VAL A 133 -2.01 -8.34 -12.54
CA VAL A 133 -0.88 -7.44 -12.39
C VAL A 133 -0.78 -6.49 -13.57
N PHE A 134 -0.87 -5.19 -13.30
CA PHE A 134 -0.52 -4.15 -14.26
C PHE A 134 0.97 -3.81 -14.11
N MET A 135 1.70 -3.67 -15.21
CA MET A 135 3.14 -3.42 -15.21
C MET A 135 3.48 -2.14 -15.96
N LYS A 136 4.35 -1.31 -15.38
CA LYS A 136 4.90 -0.12 -16.07
C LYS A 136 6.39 0.00 -15.80
N THR A 137 7.13 0.46 -16.80
CA THR A 137 8.57 0.71 -16.65
C THR A 137 8.88 2.15 -16.99
N TRP A 138 9.65 2.83 -16.15
CA TRP A 138 10.12 4.19 -16.37
C TRP A 138 11.64 4.20 -16.57
N PRO A 139 12.16 5.02 -17.51
CA PRO A 139 13.60 5.19 -17.70
C PRO A 139 14.25 5.98 -16.55
N ALA A 140 13.48 6.82 -15.85
CA ALA A 140 13.92 7.62 -14.72
C ALA A 140 12.93 7.45 -13.55
N GLU A 141 13.24 8.08 -12.42
CA GLU A 141 12.38 8.08 -11.24
C GLU A 141 11.00 8.67 -11.59
N PRO A 142 9.89 7.96 -11.28
CA PRO A 142 8.56 8.45 -11.60
C PRO A 142 8.20 9.64 -10.71
N ASP A 143 7.89 10.78 -11.33
CA ASP A 143 7.55 12.05 -10.67
C ASP A 143 6.06 12.42 -10.78
N GLN A 144 5.30 11.64 -11.54
CA GLN A 144 3.88 11.87 -11.83
C GLN A 144 2.97 10.84 -11.16
N ASN A 145 1.69 11.21 -11.04
CA ASN A 145 0.64 10.27 -10.63
C ASN A 145 0.55 9.13 -11.63
N TRP A 146 0.59 7.91 -11.11
CA TRP A 146 0.44 6.71 -11.90
C TRP A 146 -1.01 6.22 -11.80
N ARG A 147 -1.74 6.40 -12.89
CA ARG A 147 -3.12 5.93 -13.04
C ARG A 147 -3.23 4.96 -14.20
N GLY A 148 -4.21 4.09 -14.13
CA GLY A 148 -4.55 3.16 -15.19
C GLY A 148 -5.92 2.58 -14.94
N ASP A 149 -6.55 2.15 -16.02
CA ASP A 149 -7.90 1.61 -16.01
C ASP A 149 -7.98 0.60 -17.17
N VAL A 150 -8.27 -0.66 -16.84
CA VAL A 150 -8.22 -1.78 -17.77
C VAL A 150 -9.39 -2.72 -17.45
N GLY A 151 -10.42 -2.71 -18.30
CA GLY A 151 -11.67 -3.41 -18.03
C GLY A 151 -12.35 -2.90 -16.76
N ASP A 152 -12.57 -3.78 -15.79
CA ASP A 152 -13.17 -3.43 -14.49
C ASP A 152 -12.13 -3.01 -13.43
N PHE A 153 -10.86 -2.89 -13.82
CA PHE A 153 -9.74 -2.67 -12.90
C PHE A 153 -9.12 -1.29 -13.08
N SER A 154 -9.39 -0.39 -12.13
CA SER A 154 -8.83 0.96 -12.10
C SER A 154 -7.91 1.18 -10.90
N PHE A 155 -6.88 2.00 -11.05
CA PHE A 155 -6.01 2.40 -9.96
C PHE A 155 -5.50 3.84 -10.13
N GLU A 156 -5.17 4.48 -9.02
CA GLU A 156 -4.52 5.78 -8.98
C GLU A 156 -3.52 5.85 -7.82
N VAL A 157 -2.26 6.11 -8.15
CA VAL A 157 -1.14 6.09 -7.21
C VAL A 157 -0.35 7.38 -7.33
N GLU A 158 -0.33 8.16 -6.26
CA GLU A 158 0.52 9.34 -6.11
C GLU A 158 1.94 8.89 -5.74
N LEU A 159 2.82 8.81 -6.74
CA LEU A 159 4.22 8.37 -6.56
C LEU A 159 5.14 9.50 -6.09
N LYS A 160 4.73 10.76 -6.25
CA LYS A 160 5.55 11.93 -5.95
C LYS A 160 6.07 11.97 -4.51
N ASP A 161 5.27 11.46 -3.57
CA ASP A 161 5.62 11.47 -2.14
C ASP A 161 6.40 10.24 -1.70
N TRP A 162 6.68 9.29 -2.61
CA TRP A 162 7.42 8.09 -2.28
C TRP A 162 8.91 8.38 -2.28
N ASP A 163 9.57 8.21 -1.13
CA ASP A 163 11.03 8.24 -1.09
C ASP A 163 11.61 6.94 -1.67
N LEU A 164 12.03 6.98 -2.94
CA LEU A 164 12.63 5.85 -3.65
C LEU A 164 14.15 5.77 -3.48
N THR A 165 14.74 6.58 -2.59
CA THR A 165 16.18 6.57 -2.28
C THR A 165 16.72 5.20 -1.87
N PRO A 166 16.03 4.37 -1.05
CA PRO A 166 16.50 3.04 -0.69
C PRO A 166 16.72 2.14 -1.91
N LEU A 167 15.86 2.24 -2.92
CA LEU A 167 15.97 1.46 -4.15
C LEU A 167 17.23 1.84 -4.92
N LYS A 168 17.44 3.16 -5.13
CA LYS A 168 18.63 3.70 -5.80
C LYS A 168 19.91 3.27 -5.07
N ARG A 169 19.94 3.38 -3.74
CA ARG A 169 21.09 2.97 -2.92
C ARG A 169 21.42 1.50 -3.09
N ALA A 170 20.41 0.62 -3.07
CA ALA A 170 20.62 -0.81 -3.26
C ALA A 170 21.13 -1.15 -4.66
N TYR A 171 20.59 -0.48 -5.69
CA TYR A 171 21.05 -0.62 -7.06
C TYR A 171 22.52 -0.24 -7.23
N TYR A 172 22.95 0.93 -6.75
CA TYR A 172 24.36 1.32 -6.87
C TYR A 172 25.30 0.41 -6.08
N LYS A 173 24.85 -0.11 -4.92
CA LYS A 173 25.61 -1.08 -4.15
C LYS A 173 25.79 -2.42 -4.89
N SER A 174 24.74 -2.91 -5.56
CA SER A 174 24.83 -4.16 -6.32
C SER A 174 25.78 -4.02 -7.52
N GLN A 175 25.73 -2.90 -8.23
CA GLN A 175 26.66 -2.60 -9.33
C GLN A 175 28.12 -2.52 -8.86
N ALA A 176 28.38 -1.90 -7.70
CA ALA A 176 29.73 -1.78 -7.15
C ALA A 176 30.34 -3.13 -6.71
N THR A 177 29.52 -4.15 -6.45
CA THR A 177 29.98 -5.49 -6.03
C THR A 177 30.34 -6.37 -7.24
N LEU A 178 29.93 -5.96 -8.44
CA LEU A 178 30.22 -6.66 -9.70
C LEU A 178 31.55 -6.22 -10.35
N ILE A 179 32.22 -5.20 -9.78
CA ILE A 179 33.53 -4.67 -10.20
C ILE A 179 34.60 -5.23 -9.28
#